data_AF-X1G3N3-F1
#
_entry.id   AF-X1G3N3-F1
#
_cell.length_a   1.000
_cell.length_b   1.000
_cell.length_c   1.000
_cell.angle_alpha   90.00
_cell.angle_beta   90.00
_cell.angle_gamma   90.00
#
_symmetry.space_group_name_H-M   'P 1'
#
loop_
_entity.id
_entity.type
_entity.pdbx_description
1 polymer ?
#
loop_
_entity_poly.entity_id
_entity_poly.type
_entity_poly.pdbx_seq_one_letter_code
_entity_poly.pdbx_strand_id
1 'polypeptide(L)'
;LDSKTNRMERIILYEFMPQGDFLFPQITIAGEGEFEKEVLKLKEVARYRFGKEHRLTQQGKFDSQSIYLTDQLSQKEREWKRNDELSLSRISQKIREEKARENPNPEEIRELGTEFHSRTAMPLATILFALIAVPLGITMKRKEKSLSLGVSLIIAVVYYVLFLAARFLARGELLPPYLAMWLPNILLGIAAIWLTAKSAKI
;
A
#
# COMPACT_ATOMS: atom_id res chain seq x y z
N LEU A 1 -22.22 10.52 12.27
CA LEU A 1 -23.10 10.17 11.13
C LEU A 1 -24.17 9.25 11.67
N ASP A 2 -25.42 9.70 11.69
CA ASP A 2 -26.54 8.83 12.04
C ASP A 2 -26.88 7.94 10.84
N SER A 3 -26.74 6.62 11.03
CA SER A 3 -26.93 5.60 10.00
C SER A 3 -28.37 5.49 9.47
N LYS A 4 -29.35 6.06 10.17
CA LYS A 4 -30.77 6.02 9.75
C LYS A 4 -31.22 7.26 8.99
N THR A 5 -30.58 8.41 9.21
CA THR A 5 -31.00 9.70 8.65
C THR A 5 -29.95 10.34 7.74
N ASN A 6 -28.75 9.75 7.66
CA ASN A 6 -27.59 10.29 6.93
C ASN A 6 -27.22 11.73 7.32
N ARG A 7 -27.62 12.14 8.53
CA ARG A 7 -27.36 13.45 9.11
C ARG A 7 -26.13 13.41 10.00
N MET A 8 -25.46 14.54 10.04
CA MET A 8 -24.27 14.80 10.82
C MET A 8 -24.49 16.10 11.58
N GLU A 9 -24.23 16.08 12.88
CA GLU A 9 -24.32 17.25 13.75
C GLU A 9 -22.91 17.66 14.18
N ARG A 10 -22.68 18.97 14.31
CA ARG A 10 -21.39 19.57 14.71
C ARG A 10 -20.22 19.11 13.83
N ILE A 11 -20.28 19.46 12.55
CA ILE A 11 -19.28 19.11 11.56
C ILE A 11 -18.17 20.16 11.56
N ILE A 12 -16.92 19.72 11.56
CA ILE A 12 -15.75 20.58 11.35
C ILE A 12 -15.01 20.04 10.13
N LEU A 13 -14.83 20.91 9.13
CA LEU A 13 -14.08 20.62 7.91
C LEU A 13 -12.77 21.40 7.91
N TYR A 14 -11.69 20.69 7.61
CA TYR A 14 -10.35 21.25 7.43
C TYR A 14 -10.01 21.18 5.94
N GLU A 15 -9.90 22.34 5.29
CA GLU A 15 -9.53 22.44 3.89
C GLU A 15 -8.10 22.97 3.76
N PHE A 16 -7.21 22.16 3.20
CA PHE A 16 -5.85 22.57 2.85
C PHE A 16 -5.83 22.95 1.36
N MET A 17 -5.65 24.24 1.07
CA MET A 17 -5.63 24.71 -0.31
C MET A 17 -4.32 24.26 -0.99
N PRO A 18 -4.37 23.58 -2.16
CA PRO A 18 -3.19 23.03 -2.81
C PRO A 18 -2.27 24.07 -3.47
N GLN A 19 -2.70 25.34 -3.57
CA GLN A 19 -1.90 26.43 -4.14
C GLN A 19 -1.74 27.60 -3.16
N GLY A 20 -0.57 27.68 -2.53
CA GLY A 20 -0.10 28.82 -1.73
C GLY A 20 0.54 28.42 -0.40
N ASP A 21 1.48 29.23 0.11
CA ASP A 21 2.16 29.10 1.41
C ASP A 21 1.23 29.26 2.63
N PHE A 22 0.04 28.67 2.60
CA PHE A 22 -0.91 28.69 3.70
C PHE A 22 -0.56 27.55 4.66
N LEU A 23 0.19 27.88 5.72
CA LEU A 23 0.55 26.93 6.78
C LEU A 23 -0.66 26.46 7.62
N PHE A 24 -1.81 27.12 7.49
CA PHE A 24 -3.03 26.81 8.26
C PHE A 24 -4.20 26.41 7.37
N PRO A 25 -4.95 25.36 7.77
CA PRO A 25 -6.16 24.97 7.06
C PRO A 25 -7.25 26.03 7.21
N GLN A 26 -8.08 26.17 6.18
CA GLN A 26 -9.35 26.86 6.32
C GLN A 26 -10.29 25.98 7.16
N ILE A 27 -10.84 26.56 8.24
CA ILE A 27 -11.73 25.84 9.16
C ILE A 27 -13.17 26.22 8.86
N THR A 28 -14.00 25.24 8.53
CA THR A 28 -15.43 25.42 8.34
C THR A 28 -16.19 24.62 9.38
N ILE A 29 -16.95 25.30 10.23
CA ILE A 29 -17.77 24.68 11.29
C ILE A 29 -19.22 24.76 10.85
N ALA A 30 -19.97 23.67 10.93
CA ALA A 30 -21.40 23.62 10.61
C ALA A 30 -22.19 22.97 11.74
N GLY A 31 -23.35 23.53 12.07
CA GLY A 31 -24.26 23.00 13.09
C GLY A 31 -24.87 21.67 12.66
N GLU A 32 -25.36 21.62 11.42
CA GLU A 32 -25.93 20.42 10.80
C GLU A 32 -25.32 20.19 9.41
N GLY A 33 -25.26 18.94 8.99
CA GLY A 33 -25.00 18.57 7.62
C GLY A 33 -25.73 17.31 7.21
N GLU A 34 -26.15 17.30 5.96
CA GLU A 34 -26.89 16.23 5.33
C GLU A 34 -26.13 15.80 4.08
N PHE A 35 -25.84 14.51 3.99
CA PHE A 35 -25.14 13.94 2.84
C PHE A 35 -26.15 13.40 1.84
N GLU A 36 -26.24 14.02 0.67
CA GLU A 36 -27.14 13.60 -0.40
C GLU A 36 -26.34 13.32 -1.68
N LYS A 37 -26.19 12.02 -1.98
CA LYS A 37 -25.44 11.45 -3.12
C LYS A 37 -23.95 11.84 -3.14
N GLU A 38 -23.64 13.05 -3.60
CA GLU A 38 -22.29 13.60 -3.79
C GLU A 38 -22.20 15.06 -3.30
N VAL A 39 -23.28 15.58 -2.70
CA VAL A 39 -23.34 16.93 -2.17
C VAL A 39 -23.48 16.86 -0.66
N LEU A 40 -22.53 17.45 0.04
CA LEU A 40 -22.65 17.70 1.46
C LEU A 40 -23.32 19.06 1.65
N LYS A 41 -24.59 19.03 2.05
CA LYS A 41 -25.36 20.23 2.40
C LYS A 41 -25.12 20.54 3.86
N LEU A 42 -24.44 21.65 4.13
CA LEU A 42 -24.17 22.15 5.47
C LEU A 42 -25.16 23.27 5.79
N LYS A 43 -25.58 23.36 7.05
CA LYS A 43 -26.40 24.44 7.59
C LYS A 43 -25.70 25.09 8.77
N GLU A 44 -25.96 26.38 8.98
CA GLU A 44 -25.36 27.19 10.05
C GLU A 44 -23.83 27.15 10.02
N VAL A 45 -23.28 27.54 8.87
CA VAL A 45 -21.86 27.39 8.58
C VAL A 45 -21.10 28.64 8.99
N ALA A 46 -20.15 28.49 9.90
CA ALA A 46 -19.15 29.49 10.24
C ALA A 46 -17.80 29.13 9.62
N ARG A 47 -17.35 29.93 8.66
CA ARG A 47 -16.06 29.75 7.98
C ARG A 47 -15.02 30.72 8.53
N TYR A 48 -13.86 30.18 8.88
CA TYR A 48 -12.69 30.91 9.36
C TYR A 48 -11.53 30.70 8.39
N ARG A 49 -11.02 31.80 7.84
CA ARG A 49 -9.85 31.80 6.96
C ARG A 49 -8.69 32.52 7.63
N PHE A 50 -7.59 31.79 7.76
CA PHE A 50 -6.34 32.29 8.31
C PHE A 50 -5.44 32.80 7.18
N GLY A 51 -4.90 34.00 7.34
CA GLY A 51 -3.90 34.56 6.43
C GLY A 51 -2.49 34.08 6.76
N LYS A 52 -1.50 34.55 5.99
CA LYS A 52 -0.08 34.17 6.16
C LYS A 52 0.53 34.53 7.53
N GLU A 53 -0.04 35.50 8.25
CA GLU A 53 0.47 35.99 9.55
C GLU A 53 -0.33 35.52 10.77
N HIS A 54 -0.96 34.34 10.74
CA HIS A 54 -1.76 33.81 11.86
C HIS A 54 -3.00 34.64 12.25
N ARG A 55 -3.26 35.76 11.57
CA ARG A 55 -4.42 36.61 11.81
C ARG A 55 -5.63 36.09 11.03
N LEU A 56 -6.77 36.02 11.71
CA LEU A 56 -8.06 35.77 11.07
C LEU A 56 -8.31 36.89 10.07
N THR A 57 -8.26 36.56 8.78
CA THR A 57 -8.34 37.56 7.71
C THR A 57 -9.75 37.65 7.15
N GLN A 58 -10.56 36.59 7.31
CA GLN A 58 -11.95 36.57 6.87
C GLN A 58 -12.80 35.62 7.71
N GLN A 59 -13.95 36.11 8.16
CA GLN A 59 -14.99 35.31 8.81
C GLN A 59 -16.29 35.48 8.01
N GLY A 60 -16.94 34.36 7.68
CA GLY A 60 -18.25 34.36 7.03
C GLY A 60 -19.20 33.43 7.77
N LYS A 61 -20.43 33.90 8.02
CA LYS A 61 -21.54 33.06 8.46
C LYS A 61 -22.48 32.84 7.28
N PHE A 62 -22.81 31.59 7.01
CA PHE A 62 -23.68 31.20 5.91
C PHE A 62 -24.82 30.35 6.46
N ASP A 63 -26.06 30.64 6.08
CA ASP A 63 -27.22 29.88 6.52
C ASP A 63 -27.20 28.46 5.96
N SER A 64 -26.75 28.30 4.71
CA SER A 64 -26.48 27.01 4.11
C SER A 64 -25.34 27.08 3.09
N GLN A 65 -24.52 26.03 3.06
CA GLN A 65 -23.45 25.85 2.08
C GLN A 65 -23.52 24.44 1.50
N SER A 66 -23.56 24.32 0.17
CA SER A 66 -23.44 23.03 -0.51
C SER A 66 -22.00 22.83 -0.98
N ILE A 67 -21.34 21.78 -0.50
CA ILE A 67 -20.03 21.33 -0.99
C ILE A 67 -20.28 20.18 -1.94
N TYR A 68 -19.94 20.38 -3.21
CA TYR A 68 -19.89 19.30 -4.19
C TYR A 68 -18.60 18.52 -3.92
N LEU A 69 -18.73 17.32 -3.35
CA LEU A 69 -17.63 16.37 -3.31
C LEU A 69 -17.49 15.83 -4.75
N THR A 70 -16.85 16.63 -5.60
CA THR A 70 -16.61 16.29 -7.01
C THR A 70 -15.88 14.94 -7.09
N ASP A 71 -16.14 14.20 -8.18
CA ASP A 71 -15.59 12.90 -8.62
C ASP A 71 -14.08 12.66 -8.40
N GLN A 72 -13.31 13.65 -7.94
CA GLN A 72 -11.90 13.49 -7.57
C GLN A 72 -11.66 12.53 -6.40
N LEU A 73 -12.55 12.44 -5.42
CA LEU A 73 -12.43 11.43 -4.36
C LEU A 73 -12.70 10.03 -4.92
N SER A 74 -13.71 9.88 -5.80
CA SER A 74 -14.01 8.61 -6.47
C SER A 74 -12.90 8.20 -7.44
N GLN A 75 -12.34 9.15 -8.20
CA GLN A 75 -11.21 8.92 -9.11
C GLN A 75 -9.95 8.52 -8.36
N LYS A 76 -9.63 9.19 -7.25
CA LYS A 76 -8.44 8.90 -6.42
C LYS A 76 -8.59 7.56 -5.67
N GLU A 77 -9.77 7.25 -5.14
CA GLU A 77 -10.06 5.93 -4.56
C GLU A 77 -10.08 4.83 -5.63
N ARG A 78 -10.64 5.10 -6.82
CA ARG A 78 -10.58 4.19 -7.97
C ARG A 78 -9.15 4.02 -8.46
N GLU A 79 -8.32 5.05 -8.45
CA GLU A 79 -6.90 4.98 -8.80
C GLU A 79 -6.11 4.14 -7.80
N TRP A 80 -6.33 4.34 -6.50
CA TRP A 80 -5.71 3.54 -5.46
C TRP A 80 -6.12 2.07 -5.56
N LYS A 81 -7.42 1.77 -5.69
CA LYS A 81 -7.91 0.39 -5.90
C LYS A 81 -7.45 -0.21 -7.24
N ARG A 82 -7.42 0.59 -8.31
CA ARG A 82 -6.96 0.16 -9.65
C ARG A 82 -5.46 -0.11 -9.70
N ASN A 83 -4.66 0.56 -8.86
CA ASN A 83 -3.23 0.32 -8.76
C ASN A 83 -2.92 -0.99 -8.03
N ASP A 84 -3.72 -1.37 -7.02
CA ASP A 84 -3.56 -2.66 -6.35
C ASP A 84 -4.00 -3.85 -7.23
N GLU A 85 -5.07 -3.69 -8.02
CA GLU A 85 -5.61 -4.68 -8.96
C GLU A 85 -4.94 -4.69 -10.35
N LEU A 86 -3.72 -4.18 -10.50
CA LEU A 86 -3.01 -4.30 -11.77
C LEU A 86 -2.64 -5.77 -12.03
N SER A 87 -3.40 -6.41 -12.91
CA SER A 87 -2.99 -7.69 -13.52
C SER A 87 -1.54 -7.59 -14.02
N LEU A 88 -0.76 -8.67 -13.88
CA LEU A 88 0.63 -8.75 -14.37
C LEU A 88 0.76 -8.28 -15.83
N SER A 89 -0.27 -8.55 -16.64
CA SER A 89 -0.38 -8.06 -18.02
C SER A 89 -0.31 -6.54 -18.14
N ARG A 90 -1.05 -5.81 -17.29
CA ARG A 90 -1.07 -4.35 -17.23
C ARG A 90 0.23 -3.77 -16.69
N ILE A 91 0.84 -4.40 -15.68
CA ILE A 91 2.17 -3.97 -15.20
C ILE A 91 3.19 -4.09 -16.33
N SER A 92 3.20 -5.21 -17.06
CA SER A 92 4.08 -5.38 -18.22
C SER A 92 3.80 -4.37 -19.33
N GLN A 93 2.53 -3.98 -19.51
CA GLN A 93 2.13 -2.97 -20.48
C GLN A 93 2.63 -1.59 -20.07
N LYS A 94 2.41 -1.17 -18.81
CA LYS A 94 2.94 0.10 -18.28
C LYS A 94 4.46 0.18 -18.39
N ILE A 95 5.18 -0.90 -18.12
CA ILE A 95 6.64 -0.95 -18.31
C ILE A 95 7.01 -0.68 -19.78
N ARG A 96 6.26 -1.25 -20.74
CA ARG A 96 6.48 -1.00 -22.17
C ARG A 96 6.15 0.44 -22.57
N GLU A 97 5.04 0.97 -22.05
CA GLU A 97 4.60 2.35 -22.29
C GLU A 97 5.64 3.34 -21.75
N GLU A 98 6.06 3.22 -20.49
CA GLU A 98 7.07 4.09 -19.89
C GLU A 98 8.43 4.00 -20.60
N LYS A 99 8.83 2.80 -21.05
CA LYS A 99 10.05 2.63 -21.86
C LYS A 99 9.95 3.24 -23.26
N ALA A 100 8.74 3.40 -23.81
CA ALA A 100 8.50 3.95 -25.14
C ALA A 100 8.30 5.48 -25.14
N ARG A 101 8.22 6.11 -23.96
CA ARG A 101 8.14 7.57 -23.83
C ARG A 101 9.44 8.24 -24.28
N GLU A 102 9.32 9.46 -24.78
CA GLU A 102 10.46 10.27 -25.22
C GLU A 102 11.45 10.57 -24.09
N ASN A 103 10.95 10.71 -22.86
CA ASN A 103 11.76 10.85 -21.65
C ASN A 103 11.34 9.78 -20.61
N PRO A 104 11.93 8.57 -20.66
CA PRO A 104 11.56 7.49 -19.76
C PRO A 104 12.02 7.79 -18.33
N ASN A 105 11.13 7.60 -17.35
CA ASN A 105 11.51 7.68 -15.95
C ASN A 105 12.10 6.33 -15.47
N PRO A 106 13.43 6.21 -15.25
CA PRO A 106 14.06 4.96 -14.86
C PRO A 106 13.61 4.47 -13.48
N GLU A 107 13.21 5.37 -12.58
CA GLU A 107 12.71 5.04 -11.25
C GLU A 107 11.34 4.34 -11.34
N GLU A 108 10.43 4.89 -12.15
CA GLU A 108 9.10 4.32 -12.35
C GLU A 108 9.16 2.94 -13.03
N ILE A 109 10.01 2.79 -14.05
CA ILE A 109 10.25 1.51 -14.72
C ILE A 109 10.77 0.46 -13.72
N ARG A 110 11.66 0.87 -12.81
CA ARG A 110 12.25 0.01 -11.79
C ARG A 110 11.24 -0.39 -10.74
N GLU A 111 10.40 0.53 -10.28
CA GLU A 111 9.33 0.23 -9.34
C GLU A 111 8.31 -0.74 -9.96
N LEU A 112 7.86 -0.48 -11.18
CA LEU A 112 6.96 -1.37 -11.91
C LEU A 112 7.60 -2.76 -12.13
N GLY A 113 8.89 -2.82 -12.47
CA GLY A 113 9.63 -4.08 -12.61
C GLY A 113 9.75 -4.84 -11.29
N THR A 114 9.97 -4.13 -10.18
CA THR A 114 10.04 -4.72 -8.83
C THR A 114 8.70 -5.33 -8.44
N GLU A 115 7.60 -4.62 -8.71
CA GLU A 115 6.25 -5.09 -8.43
C GLU A 115 5.85 -6.27 -9.31
N PHE A 116 6.26 -6.27 -10.59
CA PHE A 116 6.04 -7.41 -11.47
C PHE A 116 6.73 -8.67 -10.93
N HIS A 117 8.03 -8.58 -10.65
CA HIS A 117 8.81 -9.73 -10.21
C HIS A 117 8.40 -10.20 -8.80
N SER A 118 8.03 -9.30 -7.90
CA SER A 118 7.55 -9.66 -6.56
C SER A 118 6.28 -10.51 -6.62
N ARG A 119 5.30 -10.11 -7.45
CA ARG A 119 4.04 -10.86 -7.67
C ARG A 119 4.29 -12.22 -8.29
N THR A 120 5.26 -12.35 -9.20
CA THR A 120 5.64 -13.65 -9.78
C THR A 120 6.45 -14.53 -8.83
N ALA A 121 7.19 -13.94 -7.90
CA ALA A 121 8.05 -14.65 -6.95
C ALA A 121 7.24 -15.25 -5.79
N MET A 122 6.12 -14.64 -5.39
CA MET A 122 5.28 -15.11 -4.27
C MET A 122 4.77 -16.55 -4.45
N PRO A 123 4.20 -16.97 -5.60
CA PRO A 123 3.78 -18.36 -5.80
C PRO A 123 4.92 -19.37 -5.75
N LEU A 124 6.14 -18.98 -6.14
CA LEU A 124 7.29 -19.88 -6.05
C LEU A 124 7.73 -20.06 -4.59
N ALA A 125 7.66 -18.99 -3.79
CA ALA A 125 8.01 -19.04 -2.37
C ALA A 125 7.14 -20.04 -1.59
N THR A 126 5.83 -20.10 -1.88
CA THR A 126 4.92 -21.04 -1.20
C THR A 126 5.29 -22.50 -1.48
N ILE A 127 5.69 -22.83 -2.71
CA ILE A 127 6.18 -24.16 -3.09
C ILE A 127 7.47 -24.49 -2.32
N LEU A 128 8.40 -23.55 -2.22
CA LEU A 128 9.66 -23.74 -1.49
C LEU A 128 9.44 -23.91 0.02
N PHE A 129 8.51 -23.17 0.62
CA PHE A 129 8.13 -23.35 2.01
C PHE A 129 7.53 -24.75 2.26
N ALA A 130 6.64 -25.22 1.39
CA ALA A 130 6.11 -26.57 1.47
C ALA A 130 7.24 -27.62 1.38
N LEU A 131 8.20 -27.42 0.48
CA LEU A 131 9.34 -28.33 0.31
C LEU A 131 10.25 -28.37 1.55
N ILE A 132 10.38 -27.28 2.29
CA ILE A 132 11.12 -27.21 3.55
C ILE A 132 10.32 -27.82 4.71
N ALA A 133 9.00 -27.57 4.74
CA ALA A 133 8.13 -28.02 5.83
C ALA A 133 8.02 -29.55 5.89
N VAL A 134 8.00 -30.24 4.75
CA VAL A 134 7.91 -31.71 4.66
C VAL A 134 9.04 -32.44 5.42
N PRO A 135 10.33 -32.25 5.09
CA PRO A 135 11.43 -32.91 5.80
C PRO A 135 11.51 -32.47 7.26
N LEU A 136 11.24 -31.20 7.59
CA LEU A 136 11.20 -30.74 8.98
C LEU A 136 10.12 -31.47 9.81
N GLY A 137 8.95 -31.69 9.22
CA GLY A 137 7.85 -32.40 9.87
C GLY A 137 8.13 -33.89 10.05
N ILE A 138 8.90 -34.51 9.15
CA ILE A 138 9.22 -35.94 9.20
C ILE A 138 10.42 -36.22 10.13
N THR A 139 11.48 -35.40 10.07
CA THR A 139 12.74 -35.66 10.81
C THR A 139 12.62 -35.38 12.31
N MET A 140 11.71 -34.52 12.76
CA MET A 140 11.56 -34.20 14.19
C MET A 140 10.72 -35.24 14.93
N LYS A 141 11.30 -35.87 15.97
CA LYS A 141 10.68 -36.97 16.74
C LYS A 141 9.38 -36.52 17.43
N ARG A 142 8.49 -37.48 17.76
CA ARG A 142 7.15 -37.24 18.37
C ARG A 142 7.12 -36.26 19.57
N LYS A 143 8.18 -36.16 20.38
CA LYS A 143 8.31 -35.22 21.50
C LYS A 143 8.72 -33.80 21.10
N GLU A 144 9.23 -33.61 19.88
CA GLU A 144 9.77 -32.35 19.35
C GLU A 144 8.85 -31.71 18.30
N LYS A 145 7.59 -32.15 18.17
CA LYS A 145 6.66 -31.57 17.19
C LYS A 145 6.49 -30.05 17.35
N SER A 146 6.51 -29.53 18.58
CA SER A 146 6.49 -28.09 18.85
C SER A 146 7.73 -27.36 18.33
N LEU A 147 8.88 -28.04 18.27
CA LEU A 147 10.13 -27.48 17.74
C LEU A 147 10.02 -27.27 16.22
N SER A 148 9.33 -28.15 15.49
CA SER A 148 9.14 -28.02 14.03
C SER A 148 8.31 -26.79 13.67
N LEU A 149 7.27 -26.51 14.45
CA LEU A 149 6.45 -25.32 14.30
C LEU A 149 7.25 -24.05 14.61
N GLY A 150 8.04 -24.03 15.68
CA GLY A 150 8.91 -22.90 15.98
C GLY A 150 9.94 -22.61 14.88
N VAL A 151 10.60 -23.66 14.36
CA VAL A 151 11.60 -23.53 13.30
C VAL A 151 10.97 -23.04 11.99
N SER A 152 9.82 -23.58 11.58
CA SER A 152 9.12 -23.11 10.37
C SER A 152 8.72 -21.63 10.46
N LEU A 153 8.27 -21.17 11.64
CA LEU A 153 7.97 -19.76 11.87
C LEU A 153 9.21 -18.88 11.74
N ILE A 154 10.33 -19.29 12.33
CA ILE A 154 11.61 -18.57 12.21
C ILE A 154 12.03 -18.47 10.74
N ILE A 155 11.93 -19.56 9.97
CA ILE A 155 12.26 -19.56 8.53
C ILE A 155 11.36 -18.58 7.76
N ALA A 156 10.06 -18.55 8.08
CA ALA A 156 9.12 -17.61 7.45
C ALA A 156 9.49 -16.14 7.76
N VAL A 157 9.85 -15.83 9.02
CA VAL A 157 10.30 -14.49 9.42
C VAL A 157 11.60 -14.11 8.70
N VAL A 158 12.59 -15.01 8.66
CA VAL A 158 13.85 -14.77 7.96
C VAL A 158 13.61 -14.50 6.48
N TYR A 159 12.76 -15.31 5.83
CA TYR A 159 12.39 -15.08 4.43
C TYR A 159 11.73 -13.72 4.22
N TYR A 160 10.81 -13.32 5.12
CA TYR A 160 10.16 -12.02 5.02
C TYR A 160 11.16 -10.86 5.11
N VAL A 161 12.12 -10.95 6.04
CA VAL A 161 13.21 -9.96 6.16
C VAL A 161 14.08 -9.93 4.90
N LEU A 162 14.45 -11.08 4.36
CA LEU A 162 15.21 -11.16 3.10
C LEU A 162 14.44 -10.57 1.92
N PHE A 163 13.13 -10.82 1.84
CA PHE A 163 12.26 -10.28 0.81
C PHE A 163 12.15 -8.76 0.90
N LEU A 164 12.02 -8.22 2.11
CA LEU A 164 11.98 -6.78 2.33
C LEU A 164 13.33 -6.13 1.98
N ALA A 165 14.45 -6.73 2.39
CA ALA A 165 15.79 -6.28 2.04
C ALA A 165 16.01 -6.29 0.52
N ALA A 166 15.60 -7.36 -0.16
CA ALA A 166 15.61 -7.45 -1.62
C ALA A 166 14.80 -6.32 -2.28
N ARG A 167 13.66 -5.94 -1.71
CA ARG A 167 12.83 -4.84 -2.24
C ARG A 167 13.52 -3.49 -2.12
N PHE A 168 14.23 -3.27 -1.01
CA PHE A 168 15.07 -2.09 -0.86
C PHE A 168 16.25 -2.09 -1.83
N LEU A 169 16.92 -3.22 -2.04
CA LEU A 169 18.01 -3.36 -3.02
C LEU A 169 17.54 -3.09 -4.47
N ALA A 170 16.33 -3.55 -4.81
CA ALA A 170 15.72 -3.29 -6.10
C ALA A 170 15.38 -1.80 -6.30
N ARG A 171 14.86 -1.13 -5.27
CA ARG A 171 14.49 0.29 -5.33
C ARG A 171 15.69 1.23 -5.30
N GLY A 172 16.72 0.87 -4.54
CA GLY A 172 17.94 1.67 -4.33
C GLY A 172 19.00 1.54 -5.42
N GLU A 173 18.66 0.99 -6.59
CA GLU A 173 19.58 0.84 -7.75
C GLU A 173 20.78 -0.10 -7.56
N LEU A 174 20.87 -0.79 -6.42
CA LEU A 174 21.96 -1.74 -6.16
C LEU A 174 21.86 -3.00 -7.01
N LEU A 175 20.64 -3.49 -7.25
CA LEU A 175 20.39 -4.68 -8.04
C LEU A 175 19.24 -4.47 -9.02
N PRO A 176 19.31 -5.06 -10.23
CA PRO A 176 18.17 -5.09 -11.13
C PRO A 176 16.94 -5.75 -10.46
N PRO A 177 15.71 -5.26 -10.72
CA PRO A 177 14.50 -5.80 -10.10
C PRO A 177 14.31 -7.30 -10.26
N TYR A 178 14.68 -7.86 -11.41
CA TYR A 178 14.58 -9.29 -11.68
C TYR A 178 15.46 -10.12 -10.75
N LEU A 179 16.69 -9.66 -10.46
CA LEU A 179 17.63 -10.42 -9.64
C LEU A 179 17.29 -10.24 -8.17
N ALA A 180 17.02 -9.00 -7.76
CA ALA A 180 16.68 -8.67 -6.39
C ALA A 180 15.48 -9.48 -5.89
N MET A 181 14.37 -9.49 -6.64
CA MET A 181 13.12 -10.17 -6.21
C MET A 181 13.22 -11.69 -6.21
N TRP A 182 14.14 -12.27 -6.98
CA TRP A 182 14.33 -13.72 -7.05
C TRP A 182 15.35 -14.23 -6.04
N LEU A 183 16.24 -13.37 -5.54
CA LEU A 183 17.29 -13.73 -4.60
C LEU A 183 16.76 -14.45 -3.33
N PRO A 184 15.69 -13.98 -2.65
CA PRO A 184 15.14 -14.69 -1.50
C PRO A 184 14.65 -16.11 -1.84
N ASN A 185 14.04 -16.29 -3.01
CA ASN A 185 13.58 -17.59 -3.49
C ASN A 185 14.75 -18.52 -3.83
N ILE A 186 15.81 -18.00 -4.43
CA ILE A 186 17.01 -18.78 -4.73
C ILE A 186 17.65 -19.28 -3.43
N LEU A 187 17.80 -18.41 -2.43
CA LEU A 187 18.35 -18.77 -1.12
C LEU A 187 17.46 -19.81 -0.42
N LEU A 188 16.14 -19.61 -0.44
CA LEU A 188 15.19 -20.55 0.14
C LEU A 188 15.21 -21.90 -0.60
N GLY A 189 15.36 -21.90 -1.92
CA GLY A 189 15.48 -23.11 -2.75
C GLY A 189 16.75 -23.89 -2.45
N ILE A 190 17.89 -23.21 -2.31
CA ILE A 190 19.15 -23.83 -1.88
C ILE A 190 18.99 -24.45 -0.49
N ALA A 191 18.37 -23.74 0.45
CA ALA A 191 18.11 -24.26 1.79
C ALA A 191 17.18 -25.48 1.76
N ALA A 192 16.15 -25.46 0.92
CA ALA A 192 15.21 -26.58 0.72
C ALA A 192 15.91 -27.83 0.17
N ILE A 193 16.73 -27.68 -0.86
CA ILE A 193 17.50 -28.78 -1.46
C ILE A 193 18.51 -29.34 -0.45
N TRP A 194 19.22 -28.46 0.26
CA TRP A 194 20.20 -28.87 1.25
C TRP A 194 19.55 -29.65 2.40
N LEU A 195 18.39 -29.18 2.88
CA LEU A 195 17.68 -29.81 3.98
C LEU A 195 17.09 -31.17 3.56
N THR A 196 16.44 -31.25 2.41
CA THR A 196 15.90 -32.50 1.87
C THR A 196 17.00 -33.53 1.62
N ALA A 197 18.13 -33.13 1.04
CA ALA A 197 19.27 -34.01 0.82
C ALA A 197 19.91 -34.52 2.12
N LYS A 198 19.93 -33.71 3.18
CA LYS A 198 20.40 -34.11 4.50
C LYS A 198 19.43 -35.09 5.17
N SER A 199 18.13 -34.80 5.14
CA SER A 199 17.11 -35.67 5.73
C SER A 199 17.00 -37.02 5.01
N ALA A 200 17.24 -37.08 3.69
CA ALA A 200 17.22 -38.33 2.93
C ALA A 200 18.41 -39.27 3.21
N LYS A 201 19.47 -38.77 3.86
CA LYS A 201 20.64 -39.57 4.27
C LYS A 201 20.55 -40.14 5.69
N ILE A 202 19.50 -39.79 6.44
CA ILE A 202 19.22 -40.25 7.81
C ILE A 202 18.24 -41.41 7.74
#